data_AF-W1V1B5-F1
#
_entry.id   AF-W1V1B5-F1
#
_cell.length_a   1.000
_cell.length_b   1.000
_cell.length_c   1.000
_cell.angle_alpha   90.00
_cell.angle_beta   90.00
_cell.angle_gamma   90.00
#
_symmetry.space_group_name_H-M   'P 1'
#
loop_
_entity.id
_entity.type
_entity.pdbx_description
1 polymer ?
#
loop_
_entity_poly.entity_id
_entity_poly.type
_entity_poly.pdbx_seq_one_letter_code
_entity_poly.pdbx_strand_id
1 'polypeptide(L)'
;CEHEGVSPDFMTLSKGITGGYLPLAATLTTQRVFDAFLGTFEEKKTFYHGHSYTGNALACAVALASLKVFRDEKVIEQLPAKVEAFTKALEPIKSLKHVKEVRQRGLIVGIELEKDVSTHEAHSEKVGHYYMD
;
A
#
# COMPACT_ATOMS: atom_id res chain seq x y z
N CYS A 1 4.08 5.89 -6.61
CA CYS A 1 4.67 6.03 -7.96
C CYS A 1 4.04 7.20 -8.68
N GLU A 2 2.81 7.10 -9.17
CA GLU A 2 2.15 8.19 -9.92
C GLU A 2 2.06 9.52 -9.16
N HIS A 3 1.65 9.47 -7.88
CA HIS A 3 1.58 10.65 -7.01
C HIS A 3 2.90 11.45 -6.86
N GLU A 4 4.05 10.80 -7.08
CA GLU A 4 5.39 11.40 -6.96
C GLU A 4 6.09 11.51 -8.33
N GLY A 5 5.42 11.14 -9.44
CA GLY A 5 6.03 11.10 -10.76
C GLY A 5 7.18 10.09 -10.89
N VAL A 6 7.20 9.05 -10.07
CA VAL A 6 8.29 8.05 -10.02
C VAL A 6 7.90 6.78 -10.75
N SER A 7 8.78 6.27 -11.60
CA SER A 7 8.69 4.95 -12.24
C SER A 7 9.89 4.07 -11.83
N PRO A 8 9.72 3.09 -10.93
CA PRO A 8 10.83 2.29 -10.43
C PRO A 8 11.18 1.11 -11.35
N ASP A 9 12.42 0.61 -11.25
CA ASP A 9 12.83 -0.64 -11.91
C ASP A 9 12.21 -1.89 -11.28
N PHE A 10 11.82 -1.81 -10.01
CA PHE A 10 11.11 -2.86 -9.29
C PHE A 10 9.92 -2.27 -8.53
N MET A 11 8.78 -2.94 -8.59
CA MET A 11 7.58 -2.55 -7.85
C MET A 11 6.97 -3.76 -7.15
N THR A 12 6.69 -3.64 -5.86
CA THR A 12 6.05 -4.70 -5.08
C THR A 12 4.58 -4.36 -4.83
N LEU A 13 3.71 -5.32 -5.13
CA LEU A 13 2.26 -5.21 -4.99
C LEU A 13 1.74 -6.36 -4.13
N SER A 14 0.73 -6.09 -3.30
CA SER A 14 0.00 -7.08 -2.50
C SER A 14 -1.29 -6.42 -1.99
N LYS A 15 -1.79 -6.80 -0.81
CA LYS A 15 -2.93 -6.19 -0.10
C LYS A 15 -4.13 -5.94 -1.03
N GLY A 16 -4.32 -4.68 -1.45
CA GLY A 16 -5.45 -4.24 -2.27
C GLY A 16 -5.56 -4.90 -3.64
N ILE A 17 -4.49 -5.52 -4.17
CA ILE A 17 -4.56 -6.18 -5.49
C ILE A 17 -5.60 -7.30 -5.55
N THR A 18 -5.89 -7.97 -4.44
CA THR A 18 -6.98 -8.97 -4.31
C THR A 18 -8.17 -8.47 -3.50
N GLY A 19 -8.17 -7.20 -3.07
CA GLY A 19 -9.18 -6.67 -2.15
C GLY A 19 -9.21 -7.37 -0.79
N GLY A 20 -8.14 -8.08 -0.41
CA GLY A 20 -8.06 -8.85 0.85
C GLY A 20 -8.74 -10.23 0.81
N TYR A 21 -9.29 -10.66 -0.33
CA TYR A 21 -10.01 -11.94 -0.43
C TYR A 21 -9.10 -13.17 -0.41
N LEU A 22 -7.93 -13.09 -1.05
CA LEU A 22 -6.93 -14.16 -1.08
C LEU A 22 -5.51 -13.60 -0.99
N PRO A 23 -4.56 -14.33 -0.38
CA PRO A 23 -3.16 -13.93 -0.36
C PRO A 23 -2.56 -13.91 -1.76
N LEU A 24 -2.04 -12.76 -2.17
CA LEU A 24 -1.27 -12.61 -3.40
C LEU A 24 -0.26 -11.46 -3.22
N ALA A 25 0.95 -11.68 -3.72
CA ALA A 25 1.92 -10.63 -3.91
C ALA A 25 2.54 -10.78 -5.32
N ALA A 26 2.93 -9.66 -5.89
CA ALA A 26 3.60 -9.60 -7.18
C ALA A 26 4.78 -8.64 -7.11
N THR A 27 5.91 -9.05 -7.65
CA THR A 27 7.06 -8.16 -7.89
C THR A 27 7.13 -7.92 -9.39
N LEU A 28 6.82 -6.70 -9.80
CA LEU A 28 6.96 -6.24 -11.17
C LEU A 28 8.37 -5.71 -11.37
N THR A 29 8.89 -5.83 -12.59
CA THR A 29 10.18 -5.26 -12.96
C THR A 29 10.17 -4.72 -14.38
N THR A 30 11.14 -3.87 -14.73
CA THR A 30 11.30 -3.37 -16.08
C THR A 30 11.78 -4.46 -17.03
N GLN A 31 11.46 -4.31 -18.33
CA GLN A 31 11.88 -5.25 -19.35
C GLN A 31 13.39 -5.47 -19.36
N ARG A 32 14.16 -4.39 -19.20
CA ARG A 32 15.64 -4.43 -19.10
C ARG A 32 16.13 -5.38 -18.02
N VAL A 33 15.48 -5.42 -16.86
CA VAL A 33 15.84 -6.32 -15.76
C VAL A 33 15.40 -7.74 -16.07
N PHE A 34 14.18 -7.92 -16.58
CA PHE A 34 13.69 -9.24 -16.99
C PHE A 34 14.61 -9.90 -18.03
N ASP A 35 15.03 -9.12 -19.04
CA ASP A 35 15.91 -9.57 -20.12
C ASP A 35 17.27 -10.05 -19.62
N ALA A 36 17.74 -9.54 -18.47
CA ALA A 36 18.99 -9.99 -17.87
C ALA A 36 18.95 -11.46 -17.41
N PHE A 37 17.76 -12.01 -17.18
CA PHE A 37 17.55 -13.41 -16.82
C PHE A 37 17.31 -14.32 -18.03
N LEU A 38 17.20 -13.76 -19.24
CA LEU A 38 17.05 -14.52 -20.47
C LEU A 38 18.42 -14.97 -20.99
N GLY A 39 18.50 -16.22 -21.41
CA GLY A 39 19.71 -16.80 -21.97
C GLY A 39 19.54 -18.28 -22.27
N THR A 40 20.54 -18.85 -22.91
CA THR A 40 20.69 -20.30 -23.06
C THR A 40 20.98 -20.95 -21.70
N PHE A 41 20.79 -22.28 -21.63
CA PHE A 41 21.09 -23.04 -20.43
C PHE A 41 22.56 -22.90 -20.00
N GLU A 42 23.49 -22.86 -20.95
CA GLU A 42 24.94 -22.72 -20.69
C GLU A 42 25.32 -21.38 -20.05
N GLU A 43 24.55 -20.32 -20.34
CA GLU A 43 24.79 -18.98 -19.79
C GLU A 43 24.35 -18.86 -18.31
N LYS A 44 23.57 -19.82 -17.80
CA LYS A 44 23.11 -19.88 -16.40
C LYS A 44 22.48 -18.57 -15.87
N LYS A 45 21.78 -17.83 -16.73
CA LYS A 45 21.11 -16.56 -16.40
C LYS A 45 19.75 -16.73 -15.73
N THR A 46 19.15 -17.92 -15.81
CA THR A 46 17.82 -18.20 -15.29
C THR A 46 17.66 -17.84 -13.81
N PHE A 47 16.61 -17.08 -13.50
CA PHE A 47 16.24 -16.77 -12.12
C PHE A 47 15.45 -17.93 -11.49
N TYR A 48 16.14 -18.75 -10.70
CA TYR A 48 15.53 -19.86 -9.96
C TYR A 48 14.90 -19.38 -8.64
N HIS A 49 13.69 -18.84 -8.72
CA HIS A 49 12.93 -18.42 -7.55
C HIS A 49 11.45 -18.71 -7.70
N GLY A 50 10.84 -19.21 -6.63
CA GLY A 50 9.43 -19.53 -6.57
C GLY A 50 9.10 -20.28 -5.29
N HIS A 51 7.82 -20.37 -4.99
CA HIS A 51 7.24 -21.16 -3.91
C HIS A 51 6.06 -21.96 -4.48
N SER A 52 5.55 -22.94 -3.73
CA SER A 52 4.50 -23.86 -4.22
C SER A 52 3.22 -23.16 -4.71
N TYR A 53 2.96 -21.95 -4.20
CA TYR A 53 1.80 -21.12 -4.56
C TYR A 53 2.11 -19.99 -5.54
N THR A 54 3.32 -19.93 -6.10
CA THR A 54 3.68 -18.90 -7.10
C THR A 54 2.75 -19.05 -8.31
N GLY A 55 2.07 -17.96 -8.68
CA GLY A 55 1.11 -17.98 -9.79
C GLY A 55 -0.17 -18.76 -9.50
N ASN A 56 -0.61 -18.88 -8.24
CA ASN A 56 -1.88 -19.54 -7.89
C ASN A 56 -3.05 -18.97 -8.72
N ALA A 57 -3.64 -19.82 -9.58
CA ALA A 57 -4.64 -19.39 -10.54
C ALA A 57 -5.90 -18.78 -9.90
N LEU A 58 -6.32 -19.29 -8.74
CA LEU A 58 -7.48 -18.77 -8.02
C LEU A 58 -7.20 -17.37 -7.45
N ALA A 59 -6.04 -17.17 -6.83
CA ALA A 59 -5.62 -15.85 -6.34
C ALA A 59 -5.47 -14.83 -7.50
N CYS A 60 -4.93 -15.26 -8.64
CA CYS A 60 -4.84 -14.43 -9.85
C CYS A 60 -6.24 -14.05 -10.38
N ALA A 61 -7.20 -14.99 -10.41
CA ALA A 61 -8.56 -14.71 -10.83
C ALA A 61 -9.25 -13.68 -9.91
N VAL A 62 -9.05 -13.80 -8.59
CA VAL A 62 -9.53 -12.81 -7.62
C VAL A 62 -8.88 -11.44 -7.82
N ALA A 63 -7.57 -11.39 -8.10
CA ALA A 63 -6.90 -10.13 -8.40
C ALA A 63 -7.46 -9.45 -9.65
N LEU A 64 -7.70 -10.21 -10.73
CA LEU A 64 -8.33 -9.69 -11.95
C LEU A 64 -9.74 -9.18 -11.69
N ALA A 65 -10.53 -9.88 -10.86
CA ALA A 65 -11.86 -9.43 -10.47
C ALA A 65 -11.80 -8.12 -9.64
N SER A 66 -10.87 -8.01 -8.70
CA SER A 66 -10.62 -6.78 -7.93
C SER A 66 -10.28 -5.60 -8.85
N LEU A 67 -9.32 -5.79 -9.77
CA LEU A 67 -8.94 -4.76 -10.75
C LEU A 67 -10.10 -4.38 -11.68
N LYS A 68 -10.95 -5.35 -12.04
CA LYS A 68 -12.17 -5.10 -12.82
C LYS A 68 -13.14 -4.19 -12.06
N VAL A 69 -13.34 -4.41 -10.76
CA VAL A 69 -14.16 -3.52 -9.92
C VAL A 69 -13.58 -2.10 -9.91
N PHE A 70 -12.27 -1.95 -9.68
CA PHE A 70 -11.61 -0.63 -9.69
C PHE A 70 -11.85 0.13 -10.99
N ARG A 71 -11.74 -0.56 -12.14
CA ARG A 71 -11.98 0.03 -13.46
C ARG A 71 -13.46 0.32 -13.72
N ASP A 72 -14.33 -0.67 -13.54
CA ASP A 72 -15.73 -0.58 -13.95
C ASP A 72 -16.51 0.40 -13.06
N GLU A 73 -16.18 0.46 -11.77
CA GLU A 73 -16.77 1.41 -10.82
C GLU A 73 -16.02 2.76 -10.77
N LYS A 74 -14.94 2.93 -11.53
CA LYS A 74 -14.12 4.16 -11.55
C LYS A 74 -13.70 4.61 -10.16
N VAL A 75 -13.20 3.65 -9.37
CA VAL A 75 -12.92 3.85 -7.93
C VAL A 75 -11.89 4.96 -7.72
N ILE A 76 -10.87 5.04 -8.59
CA ILE A 76 -9.80 6.03 -8.50
C ILE A 76 -10.29 7.43 -8.83
N GLU A 77 -11.14 7.55 -9.84
CA GLU A 77 -11.70 8.83 -10.27
C GLU A 77 -12.68 9.42 -9.24
N GLN A 78 -13.33 8.56 -8.46
CA GLN A 78 -14.25 8.97 -7.38
C GLN A 78 -13.53 9.28 -6.04
N LEU A 79 -12.25 8.90 -5.91
CA LEU A 79 -11.50 9.08 -4.65
C LEU A 79 -11.34 10.55 -4.21
N PRO A 80 -11.09 11.55 -5.08
CA PRO A 80 -10.84 12.93 -4.65
C PRO A 80 -11.93 13.51 -3.73
N ALA A 81 -13.20 13.29 -4.06
CA ALA A 81 -14.32 13.76 -3.23
C ALA A 81 -14.34 13.08 -1.85
N LYS A 82 -14.04 11.76 -1.80
CA LYS A 82 -13.94 11.01 -0.53
C LYS A 82 -12.76 11.49 0.31
N VAL A 83 -11.62 11.77 -0.32
CA VAL A 83 -10.43 12.31 0.34
C VAL A 83 -10.72 13.68 0.93
N GLU A 84 -11.37 14.58 0.19
CA GLU A 84 -11.75 15.91 0.69
C GLU A 84 -12.73 15.83 1.87
N ALA A 85 -13.76 14.99 1.75
CA ALA A 85 -14.71 14.74 2.84
C ALA A 85 -14.00 14.19 4.09
N PHE A 86 -13.04 13.27 3.90
CA PHE A 86 -12.25 12.74 5.00
C PHE A 86 -11.36 13.79 5.63
N THR A 87 -10.69 14.63 4.83
CA THR A 87 -9.89 15.76 5.34
C THR A 87 -10.73 16.68 6.22
N LYS A 88 -11.94 17.06 5.78
CA LYS A 88 -12.87 17.87 6.58
C LYS A 88 -13.26 17.18 7.89
N ALA A 89 -13.50 15.87 7.86
CA ALA A 89 -13.82 15.09 9.05
C ALA A 89 -12.67 15.01 10.07
N LEU A 90 -11.42 15.20 9.63
CA LEU A 90 -10.24 15.23 10.51
C LEU A 90 -10.01 16.59 11.17
N GLU A 91 -10.62 17.68 10.70
CA GLU A 91 -10.39 19.02 11.28
C GLU A 91 -10.67 19.10 12.79
N PRO A 92 -11.78 18.55 13.32
CA PRO A 92 -12.01 18.58 14.77
C PRO A 92 -10.92 17.83 15.56
N ILE A 93 -10.37 16.75 14.99
CA ILE A 93 -9.33 15.92 15.63
C ILE A 93 -8.05 16.72 15.85
N LYS A 94 -7.69 17.62 14.93
CA LYS A 94 -6.49 18.47 15.04
C LYS A 94 -6.51 19.38 16.26
N SER A 95 -7.69 19.67 16.81
CA SER A 95 -7.85 20.56 17.97
C SER A 95 -7.83 19.84 19.33
N LEU A 96 -7.74 18.50 19.33
CA LEU A 96 -7.76 17.73 20.57
C LEU A 96 -6.47 17.92 21.36
N LYS A 97 -6.59 18.04 22.68
CA LYS A 97 -5.50 18.35 23.63
C LYS A 97 -4.23 17.49 23.46
N HIS A 98 -4.41 16.21 23.13
CA HIS A 98 -3.32 15.23 23.03
C HIS A 98 -2.85 14.99 21.60
N VAL A 99 -3.45 15.65 20.61
CA VAL A 99 -3.07 15.49 19.21
C VAL A 99 -1.98 16.50 18.88
N LYS A 100 -0.77 15.98 18.63
CA LYS A 100 0.36 16.78 18.21
C LYS A 100 0.29 17.09 16.72
N GLU A 101 0.02 16.09 15.91
CA GLU A 101 0.00 16.22 14.45
C GLU A 101 -1.01 15.26 13.83
N VAL A 102 -1.69 15.72 12.78
CA VAL A 102 -2.47 14.87 11.87
C VAL A 102 -1.87 15.00 10.47
N ARG A 103 -1.34 13.90 9.95
CA ARG A 103 -0.74 13.81 8.61
C ARG A 103 -1.54 12.87 7.73
N GLN A 104 -1.83 13.29 6.50
CA GLN A 104 -2.73 12.58 5.58
C GLN A 104 -2.13 12.50 4.17
N ARG A 105 -2.34 11.36 3.51
CA ARG A 105 -2.14 11.19 2.06
C ARG A 105 -3.25 10.31 1.50
N GLY A 106 -4.12 10.88 0.67
CA GLY A 106 -5.33 10.19 0.21
C GLY A 106 -6.21 9.78 1.39
N LEU A 107 -6.55 8.50 1.49
CA LEU A 107 -7.30 7.95 2.62
C LEU A 107 -6.42 7.35 3.74
N ILE A 108 -5.09 7.53 3.66
CA ILE A 108 -4.16 7.10 4.71
C ILE A 108 -3.92 8.28 5.64
N VAL A 109 -4.11 8.06 6.95
CA VAL A 109 -3.93 9.07 7.99
C VAL A 109 -3.06 8.51 9.10
N GLY A 110 -2.11 9.32 9.56
CA GLY A 110 -1.41 9.13 10.83
C GLY A 110 -1.77 10.27 11.78
N ILE A 111 -2.13 9.92 13.02
CA ILE A 111 -2.37 10.86 14.10
C ILE A 111 -1.28 10.63 15.15
N GLU A 112 -0.45 11.64 15.37
CA GLU A 112 0.58 11.61 16.40
C GLU A 112 0.02 12.19 17.70
N LEU A 113 0.22 11.44 18.79
CA LEU A 113 -0.28 11.78 20.12
C LEU A 113 0.88 12.09 21.07
N GLU A 114 0.67 13.07 21.95
CA GLU A 114 1.57 13.40 23.06
C GLU A 114 0.77 13.53 24.37
N LYS A 115 1.43 13.25 25.48
CA LYS A 115 0.80 13.34 26.81
C LYS A 115 0.44 14.80 27.12
N ASP A 116 1.32 15.72 26.76
CA ASP A 116 1.06 17.14 26.80
C ASP A 116 1.80 17.84 25.66
N VAL A 117 1.03 18.33 24.68
CA VAL A 117 1.54 19.03 23.50
C VAL A 117 2.20 20.36 23.87
N SER A 118 1.83 20.99 24.99
CA SER A 118 2.41 22.26 25.43
C SER A 118 3.82 22.12 26.01
N THR A 119 4.13 20.96 26.58
CA THR A 119 5.43 20.64 27.19
C THR A 119 6.24 19.66 26.35
N HIS A 120 5.68 19.18 25.23
CA HIS A 120 6.22 18.09 24.41
C HIS A 120 6.55 16.84 25.23
N GLU A 121 5.75 16.55 26.24
CA GLU A 121 5.91 15.36 27.06
C GLU A 121 5.38 14.14 26.28
N ALA A 122 6.29 13.22 25.95
CA ALA A 122 5.93 11.96 25.32
C ALA A 122 5.23 11.02 26.32
N HIS A 123 4.42 10.09 25.82
CA HIS A 123 3.95 8.97 26.64
C HIS A 123 5.16 8.11 27.05
N SER A 124 5.36 7.94 28.37
CA SER A 124 6.43 7.12 28.93
C SER A 124 6.24 5.63 28.69
N GLU A 125 5.02 5.21 28.37
CA GLU A 125 4.66 3.83 28.06
C GLU A 125 4.17 3.73 26.62
N LYS A 126 4.44 2.60 25.95
CA LYS A 126 3.79 2.28 24.68
C LYS A 126 2.31 2.02 24.92
N VAL A 127 1.50 3.06 24.87
CA VAL A 127 0.04 2.93 24.95
C VAL A 127 -0.47 2.56 23.56
N GLY A 128 -0.41 1.27 23.24
CA GLY A 128 -0.93 0.73 21.98
C GLY A 128 -0.52 -0.73 21.77
N HIS A 129 -1.50 -1.62 21.67
CA HIS A 129 -1.31 -3.00 21.25
C HIS A 129 -2.32 -3.39 20.18
N TYR A 130 -1.84 -4.25 19.28
CA TYR A 130 -2.49 -5.10 18.30
C TYR A 130 -2.40 -4.71 16.82
N TYR A 131 -1.86 -5.71 16.11
CA TYR A 131 -1.59 -5.85 14.70
C TYR A 131 -2.87 -5.74 13.89
N MET A 132 -2.76 -5.20 12.67
CA MET A 132 -3.63 -5.65 11.58
C MET A 132 -3.05 -7.00 11.11
N ASP A 133 -3.46 -8.07 11.77
CA ASP A 133 -3.44 -9.42 11.18
C ASP A 133 -4.76 -9.64 10.43
#